data_AF-A0AAW0MV89-F1
#
_entry.id   AF-A0AAW0MV89-F1
#
_cell.length_a   1.000
_cell.length_b   1.000
_cell.length_c   1.000
_cell.angle_alpha   90.00
_cell.angle_beta   90.00
_cell.angle_gamma   90.00
#
_symmetry.space_group_name_H-M   'P 1'
#
loop_
_entity.id
_entity.type
_entity.pdbx_description
1 polymer ?
#
loop_
_entity_poly.entity_id
_entity_poly.type
_entity_poly.pdbx_seq_one_letter_code
_entity_poly.pdbx_strand_id
1 'polypeptide(L)'
;MFPHYQFVDTNGYKLPDDDKRGVQALYGSRTPPEPEDPDTLRHPSREQCSRSLVFDAAASIRGDLYFFKNGYYWQKSTAFLGMLLVKVSSVWEEIQHVDAAYENPNDDKFFLFDGRQYWGIRAYAKTMIPGYPKLLTNLGLPSWLNKVDAAVYVTSIGKTLIFASNQYWSYDEARNQMDQGYPRYITQDFPGIGSRVDAAFEAHGHLYFSNGPRLSEYYLPYRRVMRDLLNYSWLDCY
;
A
#
# COMPACT_ATOMS: atom_id res chain seq x y z
N MET A 1 31.55 13.12 -45.36
CA MET A 1 32.89 12.56 -44.99
C MET A 1 33.85 12.93 -46.10
N PHE A 2 34.95 13.63 -45.81
CA PHE A 2 35.85 14.14 -46.85
C PHE A 2 36.99 13.14 -47.15
N PRO A 3 37.33 12.88 -48.43
CA PRO A 3 38.26 11.81 -48.79
C PRO A 3 39.74 12.14 -48.58
N HIS A 4 40.08 13.41 -48.31
CA HIS A 4 41.44 13.84 -48.03
C HIS A 4 41.59 14.26 -46.58
N TYR A 5 42.71 13.86 -45.97
CA TYR A 5 43.02 14.24 -44.61
C TYR A 5 43.21 15.75 -44.52
N GLN A 6 42.46 16.37 -43.61
CA GLN A 6 42.62 17.76 -43.23
C GLN A 6 42.79 17.80 -41.72
N PHE A 7 43.90 18.39 -41.26
CA PHE A 7 44.14 18.56 -39.83
C PHE A 7 43.06 19.49 -39.25
N VAL A 8 42.46 19.06 -38.14
CA VAL A 8 41.48 19.83 -37.36
C VAL A 8 41.88 19.79 -35.89
N ASP A 9 41.75 20.92 -35.20
CA ASP A 9 41.90 20.95 -33.74
C ASP A 9 40.81 20.07 -33.11
N THR A 10 41.24 19.12 -32.29
CA THR A 10 40.35 18.17 -31.62
C THR A 10 39.66 18.78 -30.40
N ASN A 11 40.14 19.91 -29.89
CA ASN A 11 39.50 20.61 -28.78
C ASN A 11 38.20 21.28 -29.24
N GLY A 12 37.08 20.68 -28.85
CA GLY A 12 35.75 21.18 -29.22
C GLY A 12 35.31 20.81 -30.64
N TYR A 13 35.97 19.85 -31.28
CA TYR A 13 35.57 19.35 -32.58
C TYR A 13 34.13 18.84 -32.54
N LYS A 14 33.31 19.31 -33.48
CA LYS A 14 31.94 18.84 -33.68
C LYS A 14 31.84 18.19 -35.03
N LEU A 15 31.20 17.03 -35.06
CA LEU A 15 30.92 16.32 -36.29
C LEU A 15 30.15 17.24 -37.26
N PRO A 16 30.59 17.40 -38.52
CA PRO A 16 29.87 18.15 -39.53
C PRO A 16 28.45 17.60 -39.73
N ASP A 17 27.51 18.47 -40.06
CA ASP A 17 26.11 18.06 -40.19
C ASP A 17 25.89 17.05 -41.34
N ASP A 18 26.75 17.09 -42.35
CA ASP A 18 26.74 16.10 -43.43
C ASP A 18 27.03 14.68 -42.91
N ASP A 19 28.04 14.55 -42.05
CA ASP A 19 28.42 13.28 -41.44
C ASP A 19 27.39 12.80 -40.42
N LYS A 20 26.79 13.74 -39.65
CA LYS A 20 25.66 13.43 -38.76
C LYS A 20 24.48 12.85 -39.55
N ARG A 21 24.10 13.48 -40.66
CA ARG A 21 23.01 12.98 -41.52
C ARG A 21 23.36 11.61 -42.10
N GLY A 22 24.61 11.43 -42.56
CA GLY A 22 25.07 10.15 -43.11
C GLY A 22 24.97 9.01 -42.10
N VAL A 23 25.46 9.21 -40.88
CA VAL A 23 25.40 8.16 -39.84
C VAL A 23 23.98 7.94 -39.34
N GLN A 24 23.17 8.99 -39.19
CA GLN A 24 21.77 8.86 -38.76
C GLN A 24 20.89 8.19 -39.82
N ALA A 25 21.21 8.33 -41.11
CA ALA A 25 20.50 7.61 -42.18
C ALA A 25 20.77 6.10 -42.14
N LEU A 26 21.92 5.67 -41.62
CA LEU A 26 22.28 4.26 -41.49
C LEU A 26 21.80 3.62 -40.19
N TYR A 27 21.85 4.36 -39.07
CA TYR A 27 21.64 3.80 -37.72
C TYR A 27 20.48 4.45 -36.96
N GLY A 28 19.79 5.44 -37.54
CA GLY A 28 18.79 6.25 -36.86
C GLY A 28 19.38 7.34 -35.97
N SER A 29 18.53 8.24 -35.50
CA SER A 29 18.91 9.21 -34.45
C SER A 29 18.65 8.60 -33.08
N ARG A 30 19.58 8.84 -32.14
CA ARG A 30 19.37 8.47 -30.73
C ARG A 30 18.30 9.42 -30.18
N THR A 31 17.04 9.01 -30.22
CA THR A 31 16.01 9.65 -29.41
C THR A 31 16.44 9.52 -27.95
N PRO A 32 16.47 10.61 -27.17
CA PRO A 32 16.42 10.47 -25.72
C PRO A 32 15.25 9.54 -25.40
N PRO A 33 15.39 8.60 -24.44
CA PRO A 33 14.21 7.87 -23.98
C PRO A 33 13.15 8.91 -23.65
N GLU A 34 11.99 8.76 -24.29
CA GLU A 34 10.82 9.57 -23.99
C GLU A 34 10.63 9.55 -22.47
N PRO A 35 10.45 10.71 -21.80
CA PRO A 35 10.26 10.73 -20.36
C PRO A 35 9.09 9.81 -20.05
N GLU A 36 9.37 8.68 -19.40
CA GLU A 36 8.34 7.75 -18.96
C GLU A 36 7.30 8.55 -18.18
N ASP A 37 6.05 8.51 -18.62
CA ASP A 37 4.95 9.20 -17.94
C ASP A 37 4.98 8.75 -16.47
N PRO A 38 5.11 9.66 -15.49
CA PRO A 38 5.18 9.30 -14.09
C PRO A 38 4.00 8.45 -13.60
N ASP A 39 2.85 8.47 -14.29
CA ASP A 39 1.70 7.62 -13.97
C ASP A 39 1.94 6.14 -14.38
N THR A 40 2.72 5.88 -15.43
CA THR A 40 3.08 4.50 -15.84
C THR A 40 4.09 3.83 -14.90
N LEU A 41 4.95 4.62 -14.24
CA LEU A 41 5.87 4.14 -13.20
C LEU A 41 5.17 3.82 -11.88
N ARG A 42 4.03 4.46 -11.59
CA ARG A 42 3.26 4.25 -10.36
C ARG A 42 2.23 3.12 -10.47
N HIS A 43 1.92 2.69 -11.68
CA HIS A 43 0.93 1.65 -11.91
C HIS A 43 1.41 0.30 -11.35
N PRO A 44 0.73 -0.28 -10.35
CA PRO A 44 1.32 -1.37 -9.58
C PRO A 44 1.23 -2.73 -10.28
N SER A 45 0.65 -2.81 -11.48
CA SER A 45 0.51 -4.05 -12.26
C SER A 45 1.84 -4.77 -12.51
N ARG A 46 2.96 -4.03 -12.62
CA ARG A 46 4.31 -4.62 -12.75
C ARG A 46 4.84 -5.19 -11.43
N GLU A 47 4.35 -4.69 -10.30
CA GLU A 47 4.77 -5.10 -8.95
C GLU A 47 3.94 -6.27 -8.39
N GLN A 48 2.77 -6.56 -8.98
CA GLN A 48 1.80 -7.55 -8.47
C GLN A 48 2.44 -8.90 -8.10
N CYS A 49 3.33 -9.42 -8.96
CA CYS A 49 4.01 -10.70 -8.75
C CYS A 49 5.49 -10.55 -8.36
N SER A 50 5.88 -9.35 -7.93
CA SER A 50 7.24 -9.11 -7.46
C SER A 50 7.46 -9.69 -6.07
N ARG A 51 8.62 -10.32 -5.88
CA ARG A 51 9.09 -10.76 -4.56
C ARG A 51 9.38 -9.61 -3.60
N SER A 52 9.53 -8.40 -4.12
CA SER A 52 9.77 -7.18 -3.34
C SER A 52 8.51 -6.35 -3.08
N LEU A 53 7.32 -6.87 -3.44
CA LEU A 53 6.06 -6.16 -3.26
C LEU A 53 5.82 -5.82 -1.78
N VAL A 54 5.53 -4.56 -1.50
CA VAL A 54 5.14 -4.06 -0.17
C VAL A 54 3.80 -3.36 -0.32
N PHE A 55 2.80 -3.78 0.44
CA PHE A 55 1.50 -3.10 0.47
C PHE A 55 1.59 -1.79 1.23
N ASP A 56 0.82 -0.80 0.79
CA ASP A 56 0.63 0.45 1.54
C ASP A 56 -0.47 0.27 2.59
N ALA A 57 -1.48 -0.57 2.30
CA ALA A 57 -2.49 -1.02 3.25
C ALA A 57 -3.11 -2.34 2.78
N ALA A 58 -3.80 -3.04 3.68
CA ALA A 58 -4.63 -4.18 3.34
C ALA A 58 -5.85 -4.22 4.26
N ALA A 59 -6.97 -4.76 3.78
CA ALA A 59 -8.16 -4.97 4.60
C ALA A 59 -9.02 -6.11 4.05
N SER A 60 -9.75 -6.80 4.93
CA SER A 60 -10.92 -7.56 4.55
C SER A 60 -12.15 -6.65 4.67
N ILE A 61 -12.93 -6.53 3.60
CA ILE A 61 -14.16 -5.73 3.57
C ILE A 61 -15.26 -6.61 2.96
N ARG A 62 -16.28 -6.94 3.77
CA ARG A 62 -17.40 -7.83 3.42
C ARG A 62 -16.97 -9.19 2.85
N GLY A 63 -15.86 -9.72 3.35
CA GLY A 63 -15.29 -11.00 2.93
C GLY A 63 -14.40 -10.93 1.70
N ASP A 64 -14.37 -9.81 0.99
CA ASP A 64 -13.38 -9.55 -0.06
C ASP A 64 -12.10 -9.01 0.55
N LEU A 65 -10.96 -9.26 -0.11
CA LEU A 65 -9.66 -8.73 0.30
C LEU A 65 -9.25 -7.60 -0.63
N TYR A 66 -8.80 -6.51 -0.01
CA TYR A 66 -8.34 -5.30 -0.69
C TYR A 66 -6.88 -5.08 -0.32
N PHE A 67 -6.01 -5.00 -1.33
CA PHE A 67 -4.57 -4.76 -1.16
C PHE A 67 -4.20 -3.46 -1.85
N PHE A 68 -3.82 -2.44 -1.09
CA PHE A 68 -3.58 -1.09 -1.60
C PHE A 68 -2.11 -0.90 -1.97
N LYS A 69 -1.87 -0.27 -3.12
CA LYS A 69 -0.54 0.12 -3.59
C LYS A 69 -0.59 1.31 -4.54
N ASN A 70 0.22 2.33 -4.29
CA ASN A 70 0.43 3.49 -5.17
C ASN A 70 -0.86 4.23 -5.58
N GLY A 71 -1.88 4.27 -4.72
CA GLY A 71 -3.18 4.88 -5.03
C GLY A 71 -4.14 3.99 -5.84
N TYR A 72 -3.81 2.70 -5.95
CA TYR A 72 -4.66 1.65 -6.50
C TYR A 72 -4.89 0.58 -5.45
N TYR A 73 -5.80 -0.34 -5.73
CA TYR A 73 -5.91 -1.58 -4.99
C TYR A 73 -6.22 -2.76 -5.89
N TRP A 74 -5.73 -3.93 -5.49
CA TRP A 74 -6.24 -5.20 -5.99
C TRP A 74 -7.39 -5.66 -5.11
N GLN A 75 -8.51 -5.99 -5.73
CA GLN A 75 -9.64 -6.66 -5.08
C GLN A 75 -9.60 -8.14 -5.44
N LYS A 76 -9.53 -8.98 -4.41
CA LYS A 76 -9.72 -10.41 -4.50
C LYS A 76 -11.07 -10.77 -3.86
N SER A 77 -11.95 -11.36 -4.65
CA SER A 77 -13.29 -11.74 -4.22
C SER A 77 -13.54 -13.20 -4.53
N THR A 78 -14.41 -13.84 -3.75
CA THR A 78 -14.95 -15.15 -4.09
C THR A 78 -16.08 -15.06 -5.13
N ALA A 79 -16.60 -13.85 -5.40
CA ALA A 79 -17.72 -13.65 -6.32
C ALA A 79 -17.32 -13.68 -7.81
N PHE A 80 -16.04 -13.50 -8.12
CA PHE A 80 -15.51 -13.59 -9.48
C PHE A 80 -14.13 -14.27 -9.49
N LEU A 81 -13.72 -14.79 -10.65
CA LEU A 81 -12.40 -15.37 -10.83
C LEU A 81 -11.37 -14.29 -11.16
N GLY A 82 -10.20 -14.36 -10.53
CA GLY A 82 -9.08 -13.46 -10.74
C GLY A 82 -9.08 -12.25 -9.80
N MET A 83 -8.32 -11.22 -10.18
CA MET A 83 -8.20 -9.98 -9.40
C MET A 83 -8.54 -8.75 -10.24
N LEU A 84 -9.22 -7.80 -9.62
CA LEU A 84 -9.50 -6.50 -10.21
C LEU A 84 -8.50 -5.48 -9.69
N LEU A 85 -7.83 -4.77 -10.59
CA LEU A 85 -7.00 -3.61 -10.25
C LEU A 85 -7.80 -2.34 -10.48
N VAL A 86 -8.00 -1.54 -9.42
CA VAL A 86 -8.86 -0.36 -9.44
C VAL A 86 -8.13 0.84 -8.83
N LYS A 87 -8.31 2.03 -9.41
CA LYS A 87 -7.77 3.28 -8.86
C LYS A 87 -8.62 3.75 -7.68
N VAL A 88 -8.01 4.04 -6.54
CA VAL A 88 -8.71 4.48 -5.31
C VAL A 88 -9.59 5.70 -5.60
N SER A 89 -9.01 6.70 -6.26
CA SER A 89 -9.69 7.96 -6.58
C SER A 89 -10.87 7.81 -7.55
N SER A 90 -10.96 6.70 -8.30
CA SER A 90 -12.13 6.44 -9.17
C SER A 90 -13.36 5.93 -8.41
N VAL A 91 -13.15 5.41 -7.20
CA VAL A 91 -14.22 4.95 -6.31
C VAL A 91 -14.49 5.97 -5.21
N TRP A 92 -13.43 6.58 -4.68
CA TRP A 92 -13.50 7.60 -3.64
C TRP A 92 -12.71 8.83 -4.08
N GLU A 93 -13.36 9.79 -4.74
CA GLU A 93 -12.72 10.95 -5.39
C GLU A 93 -11.83 11.78 -4.45
N GLU A 94 -12.19 11.84 -3.16
CA GLU A 94 -11.47 12.60 -2.13
C GLU A 94 -10.23 11.88 -1.58
N ILE A 95 -10.01 10.61 -1.93
CA ILE A 95 -8.94 9.77 -1.38
C ILE A 95 -7.94 9.43 -2.48
N GLN A 96 -6.70 9.88 -2.30
CA GLN A 96 -5.63 9.66 -3.27
C GLN A 96 -4.76 8.46 -2.89
N HIS A 97 -4.52 8.29 -1.60
CA HIS A 97 -3.68 7.23 -1.04
C HIS A 97 -4.34 6.60 0.17
N VAL A 98 -3.91 5.39 0.53
CA VAL A 98 -4.40 4.67 1.71
C VAL A 98 -3.20 4.08 2.43
N ASP A 99 -2.88 4.65 3.60
CA ASP A 99 -1.82 4.19 4.51
C ASP A 99 -2.29 3.03 5.42
N ALA A 100 -3.60 2.94 5.69
CA ALA A 100 -4.17 1.85 6.47
C ALA A 100 -5.66 1.69 6.16
N ALA A 101 -6.20 0.49 6.36
CA ALA A 101 -7.62 0.23 6.17
C ALA A 101 -8.10 -0.88 7.12
N TYR A 102 -9.34 -0.79 7.59
CA TYR A 102 -9.99 -1.90 8.30
C TYR A 102 -11.51 -1.82 8.18
N GLU A 103 -12.18 -2.96 8.29
CA GLU A 103 -13.64 -3.03 8.43
C GLU A 103 -14.03 -3.41 9.86
N ASN A 104 -15.03 -2.74 10.43
CA ASN A 104 -15.77 -3.27 11.57
C ASN A 104 -17.09 -3.89 11.04
N PRO A 105 -17.17 -5.23 10.91
CA PRO A 105 -18.32 -5.88 10.29
C PRO A 105 -19.61 -5.74 11.11
N ASN A 106 -19.52 -5.43 12.40
CA ASN A 106 -20.70 -5.25 13.25
C ASN A 106 -21.45 -3.95 12.95
N ASP A 107 -20.78 -2.98 12.31
CA ASP A 107 -21.25 -1.60 12.17
C ASP A 107 -21.57 -1.21 10.72
N ASP A 108 -21.39 -2.11 9.75
CA ASP A 108 -21.46 -1.85 8.28
C ASP A 108 -20.57 -0.68 7.86
N LYS A 109 -19.38 -0.56 8.47
CA LYS A 109 -18.43 0.51 8.19
C LYS A 109 -17.03 -0.04 8.01
N PHE A 110 -16.35 0.50 7.02
CA PHE A 110 -14.91 0.39 6.92
C PHE A 110 -14.28 1.77 6.92
N PHE A 111 -13.02 1.81 7.31
CA PHE A 111 -12.24 3.02 7.45
C PHE A 111 -11.00 2.94 6.58
N LEU A 112 -10.70 4.05 5.91
CA LEU A 112 -9.47 4.26 5.16
C LEU A 112 -8.71 5.41 5.81
N PHE A 113 -7.39 5.29 5.91
CA PHE A 113 -6.50 6.28 6.52
C PHE A 113 -5.57 6.85 5.45
N ASP A 114 -5.40 8.17 5.44
CA ASP A 114 -4.45 8.89 4.57
C ASP A 114 -3.85 10.03 5.39
N GLY A 115 -2.58 9.88 5.74
CA GLY A 115 -1.87 10.80 6.63
C GLY A 115 -2.58 10.99 7.97
N ARG A 116 -2.92 12.24 8.29
CA ARG A 116 -3.54 12.64 9.58
C ARG A 116 -5.06 12.52 9.58
N GLN A 117 -5.64 12.02 8.50
CA GLN A 117 -7.07 11.91 8.32
C GLN A 117 -7.50 10.48 8.10
N TYR A 118 -8.77 10.22 8.40
CA TYR A 118 -9.41 8.96 8.09
C TYR A 118 -10.84 9.20 7.60
N TRP A 119 -11.33 8.31 6.75
CA TRP A 119 -12.63 8.35 6.08
C TRP A 119 -13.44 7.15 6.55
N GLY A 120 -14.67 7.39 7.01
CA GLY A 120 -15.63 6.34 7.30
C GLY A 120 -16.57 6.14 6.11
N ILE A 121 -16.68 4.91 5.63
CA ILE A 121 -17.47 4.56 4.46
C ILE A 121 -18.42 3.43 4.84
N ARG A 122 -19.67 3.49 4.35
CA ARG A 122 -20.64 2.40 4.53
C ARG A 122 -20.24 1.21 3.67
N ALA A 123 -20.10 0.03 4.26
CA ALA A 123 -19.59 -1.14 3.53
C ALA A 123 -20.57 -1.63 2.46
N TYR A 124 -21.89 -1.60 2.72
CA TYR A 124 -22.89 -1.96 1.72
C TYR A 124 -23.04 -0.93 0.59
N ALA A 125 -23.28 0.34 0.95
CA ALA A 125 -23.59 1.39 -0.01
C ALA A 125 -22.34 1.97 -0.70
N LYS A 126 -21.14 1.72 -0.15
CA LYS A 126 -19.86 2.31 -0.58
C LYS A 126 -19.87 3.85 -0.58
N THR A 127 -20.72 4.47 0.24
CA THR A 127 -20.86 5.92 0.34
C THR A 127 -20.15 6.47 1.58
N MET A 128 -19.59 7.67 1.42
CA MET A 128 -18.99 8.44 2.50
C MET A 128 -20.00 8.72 3.61
N ILE A 129 -19.58 8.52 4.86
CA ILE A 129 -20.40 8.85 6.02
C ILE A 129 -20.30 10.37 6.28
N PRO A 130 -21.42 11.07 6.53
CA PRO A 130 -21.37 12.50 6.85
C PRO A 130 -20.47 12.83 8.04
N GLY A 131 -19.68 13.90 7.92
CA GLY A 131 -18.75 14.35 8.95
C GLY A 131 -17.35 13.73 8.86
N TYR A 132 -17.07 12.97 7.80
CA TYR A 132 -15.71 12.59 7.38
C TYR A 132 -15.20 13.50 6.25
N PRO A 133 -13.88 13.65 6.09
CA PRO A 133 -12.81 13.04 6.89
C PRO A 133 -12.70 13.61 8.31
N LYS A 134 -12.14 12.82 9.23
CA LYS A 134 -11.84 13.21 10.61
C LYS A 134 -10.34 13.11 10.88
N LEU A 135 -9.86 13.83 11.88
CA LEU A 135 -8.45 13.76 12.30
C LEU A 135 -8.20 12.54 13.17
N LEU A 136 -6.98 11.98 13.12
CA LEU A 136 -6.56 10.86 13.98
C LEU A 136 -6.79 11.12 15.47
N THR A 137 -6.70 12.39 15.90
CA THR A 137 -6.97 12.81 17.29
C THR A 137 -8.40 12.49 17.73
N ASN A 138 -9.36 12.43 16.81
CA ASN A 138 -10.74 12.04 17.10
C ASN A 138 -10.88 10.56 17.44
N LEU A 139 -9.92 9.70 17.04
CA LEU A 139 -9.82 8.30 17.49
C LEU A 139 -9.09 8.17 18.83
N GLY A 140 -8.59 9.27 19.40
CA GLY A 140 -7.75 9.25 20.61
C GLY A 140 -6.27 8.98 20.34
N LEU A 141 -5.83 9.06 19.08
CA LEU A 141 -4.41 9.01 18.75
C LEU A 141 -3.72 10.33 19.08
N PRO A 142 -2.42 10.32 19.43
CA PRO A 142 -1.72 11.53 19.86
C PRO A 142 -1.50 12.50 18.69
N SER A 143 -1.50 13.80 19.00
CA SER A 143 -1.42 14.87 17.99
C SER A 143 -0.11 14.89 17.19
N TRP A 144 0.98 14.37 17.76
CA TRP A 144 2.28 14.25 17.08
C TRP A 144 2.30 13.15 16.02
N LEU A 145 1.31 12.25 16.01
CA LEU A 145 1.24 11.18 15.03
C LEU A 145 0.76 11.73 13.68
N ASN A 146 1.60 11.54 12.66
CA ASN A 146 1.34 12.06 11.32
C ASN A 146 0.61 11.08 10.40
N LYS A 147 0.71 9.77 10.68
CA LYS A 147 0.00 8.71 9.97
C LYS A 147 -0.08 7.43 10.79
N VAL A 148 -0.96 6.55 10.36
CA VAL A 148 -1.07 5.15 10.80
C VAL A 148 -0.40 4.28 9.74
N ASP A 149 0.34 3.25 10.12
CA ASP A 149 1.02 2.37 9.17
C ASP A 149 0.18 1.11 8.84
N ALA A 150 -0.68 0.66 9.77
CA ALA A 150 -1.63 -0.41 9.51
C ALA A 150 -2.79 -0.38 10.51
N ALA A 151 -3.93 -0.94 10.16
CA ALA A 151 -5.05 -1.13 11.07
C ALA A 151 -5.74 -2.47 10.78
N VAL A 152 -6.28 -3.12 11.81
CA VAL A 152 -7.05 -4.36 11.64
C VAL A 152 -8.06 -4.50 12.76
N TYR A 153 -9.31 -4.78 12.41
CA TYR A 153 -10.30 -5.24 13.37
C TYR A 153 -10.09 -6.72 13.65
N VAL A 154 -10.01 -7.08 14.93
CA VAL A 154 -9.79 -8.44 15.37
C VAL A 154 -11.07 -9.00 15.93
N THR A 155 -11.73 -9.85 15.14
CA THR A 155 -13.06 -10.38 15.44
C THR A 155 -13.08 -11.15 16.77
N SER A 156 -12.03 -11.91 17.07
CA SER A 156 -11.99 -12.74 18.28
C SER A 156 -11.98 -11.97 19.60
N ILE A 157 -11.57 -10.70 19.59
CA ILE A 157 -11.53 -9.84 20.80
C ILE A 157 -12.43 -8.61 20.69
N GLY A 158 -13.02 -8.37 19.52
CA GLY A 158 -13.90 -7.23 19.28
C GLY A 158 -13.20 -5.87 19.36
N LYS A 159 -11.92 -5.80 18.98
CA LYS A 159 -11.08 -4.61 19.08
C LYS A 159 -10.43 -4.27 17.76
N THR A 160 -10.18 -2.99 17.53
CA THR A 160 -9.37 -2.53 16.40
C THR A 160 -7.95 -2.28 16.88
N LEU A 161 -6.98 -2.93 16.25
CA LEU A 161 -5.56 -2.68 16.48
C LEU A 161 -5.06 -1.67 15.44
N ILE A 162 -4.43 -0.61 15.91
CA ILE A 162 -3.91 0.48 15.07
C ILE A 162 -2.40 0.55 15.29
N PHE A 163 -1.62 0.35 14.23
CA PHE A 163 -0.17 0.28 14.27
C PHE A 163 0.44 1.55 13.70
N ALA A 164 1.45 2.07 14.40
CA ALA A 164 2.27 3.16 13.87
C ALA A 164 3.69 3.11 14.44
N SER A 165 4.67 3.24 13.54
CA SER A 165 6.09 3.04 13.83
C SER A 165 6.31 1.68 14.53
N ASN A 166 6.87 1.68 15.73
CA ASN A 166 7.14 0.47 16.51
C ASN A 166 6.11 0.19 17.61
N GLN A 167 5.00 0.90 17.58
CA GLN A 167 3.95 0.86 18.60
C GLN A 167 2.60 0.50 17.98
N TYR A 168 1.69 0.06 18.83
CA TYR A 168 0.30 -0.12 18.45
C TYR A 168 -0.63 0.35 19.58
N TRP A 169 -1.87 0.64 19.21
CA TRP A 169 -2.98 1.01 20.07
C TRP A 169 -4.09 -0.03 19.91
N SER A 170 -4.83 -0.28 20.98
CA SER A 170 -6.08 -1.04 20.94
C SER A 170 -7.24 -0.07 21.12
N TYR A 171 -8.15 -0.03 20.15
CA TYR A 171 -9.34 0.78 20.18
C TYR A 171 -10.57 -0.09 20.48
N ASP A 172 -11.31 0.33 21.51
CA ASP A 172 -12.57 -0.26 21.91
C ASP A 172 -13.71 0.36 21.11
N GLU A 173 -14.17 -0.34 20.08
CA GLU A 173 -15.29 0.08 19.24
C GLU A 173 -16.60 0.24 20.05
N ALA A 174 -16.81 -0.55 21.10
CA ALA A 174 -18.02 -0.46 21.93
C ALA A 174 -18.01 0.78 22.83
N ARG A 175 -16.83 1.20 23.31
CA ARG A 175 -16.65 2.41 24.15
C ARG A 175 -16.29 3.65 23.34
N ASN A 176 -16.00 3.50 22.04
CA ASN A 176 -15.45 4.51 21.16
C ASN A 176 -14.20 5.21 21.73
N GLN A 177 -13.31 4.44 22.36
CA GLN A 177 -12.14 4.97 23.07
C GLN A 177 -10.95 4.01 23.00
N MET A 178 -9.74 4.55 23.11
CA MET A 178 -8.53 3.74 23.27
C MET A 178 -8.53 3.01 24.61
N ASP A 179 -8.10 1.75 24.60
CA ASP A 179 -7.90 0.97 25.81
C ASP A 179 -6.79 1.58 26.67
N GLN A 180 -6.93 1.46 27.99
CA GLN A 180 -5.91 1.91 28.93
C GLN A 180 -4.62 1.09 28.80
N GLY A 181 -3.48 1.72 29.03
CA GLY A 181 -2.16 1.08 28.95
C GLY A 181 -1.56 1.03 27.54
N TYR A 182 -2.17 1.73 26.58
CA TYR A 182 -1.64 1.94 25.23
C TYR A 182 -1.03 3.34 25.04
N PRO A 183 -0.03 3.51 24.15
CA PRO A 183 0.52 2.52 23.22
C PRO A 183 1.38 1.44 23.89
N ARG A 184 1.51 0.30 23.21
CA ARG A 184 2.44 -0.79 23.56
C ARG A 184 3.38 -1.09 22.40
N TYR A 185 4.52 -1.71 22.70
CA TYR A 185 5.51 -2.07 21.67
C TYR A 185 5.08 -3.33 20.92
N ILE A 186 5.17 -3.28 19.59
CA ILE A 186 4.81 -4.41 18.72
C ILE A 186 5.63 -5.65 19.07
N THR A 187 6.93 -5.48 19.30
CA THR A 187 7.87 -6.58 19.58
C THR A 187 7.59 -7.31 20.89
N GLN A 188 6.88 -6.68 21.83
CA GLN A 188 6.54 -7.29 23.12
C GLN A 188 5.28 -8.16 23.02
N ASP A 189 4.29 -7.72 22.26
CA ASP A 189 2.97 -8.37 22.20
C ASP A 189 2.78 -9.27 20.96
N PHE A 190 3.57 -9.04 19.91
CA PHE A 190 3.54 -9.80 18.66
C PHE A 190 4.94 -10.36 18.33
N PRO A 191 5.43 -11.34 19.10
CA PRO A 191 6.72 -11.95 18.81
C PRO A 191 6.74 -12.60 17.42
N GLY A 192 7.79 -12.30 16.66
CA GLY A 192 8.07 -12.91 15.34
C GLY A 192 7.67 -12.08 14.12
N ILE A 193 6.79 -11.07 14.25
CA ILE A 193 6.35 -10.24 13.11
C ILE A 193 7.31 -9.07 12.81
N GLY A 194 8.27 -8.84 13.70
CA GLY A 194 9.23 -7.73 13.63
C GLY A 194 8.77 -6.51 14.41
N SER A 195 9.35 -5.35 14.10
CA SER A 195 9.14 -4.12 14.86
C SER A 195 8.25 -3.09 14.18
N ARG A 196 7.71 -3.39 12.99
CA ARG A 196 6.82 -2.53 12.21
C ARG A 196 5.81 -3.39 11.45
N VAL A 197 4.71 -2.77 11.05
CA VAL A 197 3.66 -3.40 10.26
C VAL A 197 3.23 -2.39 9.19
N ASP A 198 3.46 -2.72 7.91
CA ASP A 198 3.10 -1.87 6.77
C ASP A 198 1.66 -2.11 6.28
N ALA A 199 1.10 -3.28 6.58
CA ALA A 199 -0.29 -3.61 6.29
C ALA A 199 -0.74 -4.76 7.20
N ALA A 200 -2.01 -4.76 7.59
CA ALA A 200 -2.60 -5.79 8.43
C ALA A 200 -4.02 -6.13 7.99
N PHE A 201 -4.39 -7.40 8.00
CA PHE A 201 -5.76 -7.83 7.74
C PHE A 201 -6.06 -9.14 8.46
N GLU A 202 -7.34 -9.40 8.72
CA GLU A 202 -7.81 -10.69 9.24
C GLU A 202 -8.37 -11.52 8.07
N ALA A 203 -7.97 -12.78 7.96
CA ALA A 203 -8.56 -13.74 7.02
C ALA A 203 -8.53 -15.15 7.61
N HIS A 204 -9.61 -15.91 7.42
CA HIS A 204 -9.71 -17.30 7.90
C HIS A 204 -9.37 -17.50 9.39
N GLY A 205 -9.67 -16.51 10.25
CA GLY A 205 -9.38 -16.56 11.69
C GLY A 205 -7.91 -16.37 12.05
N HIS A 206 -7.09 -15.87 11.13
CA HIS A 206 -5.70 -15.52 11.32
C HIS A 206 -5.46 -14.06 11.00
N LEU A 207 -4.51 -13.45 11.72
CA LEU A 207 -4.04 -12.11 11.41
C LEU A 207 -2.85 -12.22 10.48
N TYR A 208 -2.80 -11.37 9.47
CA TYR A 208 -1.69 -11.30 8.53
C TYR A 208 -1.02 -9.94 8.70
N PHE A 209 0.29 -9.96 8.96
CA PHE A 209 1.08 -8.75 9.17
C PHE A 209 2.18 -8.64 8.12
N SER A 210 2.17 -7.56 7.33
CA SER A 210 3.23 -7.25 6.37
C SER A 210 4.34 -6.45 7.04
N ASN A 211 5.59 -6.83 6.81
CA ASN A 211 6.77 -6.07 7.19
C ASN A 211 7.80 -6.16 6.05
N GLY A 212 7.88 -5.09 5.27
CA GLY A 212 8.43 -5.09 3.93
C GLY A 212 7.73 -6.14 3.06
N PRO A 213 8.47 -6.97 2.31
CA PRO A 213 7.89 -8.00 1.44
C PRO A 213 7.42 -9.26 2.18
N ARG A 214 7.76 -9.39 3.47
CA ARG A 214 7.41 -10.57 4.29
C ARG A 214 6.01 -10.39 4.86
N LEU A 215 5.19 -11.44 4.74
CA LEU A 215 3.86 -11.52 5.32
C LEU A 215 3.84 -12.64 6.37
N SER A 216 3.62 -12.29 7.64
CA SER A 216 3.52 -13.27 8.73
C SER A 216 2.06 -13.63 8.97
N GLU A 217 1.70 -14.92 8.84
CA GLU A 217 0.42 -15.42 9.35
C GLU A 217 0.55 -15.65 10.85
N TYR A 218 -0.31 -15.02 11.62
CA TYR A 218 -0.22 -14.93 13.07
C TYR A 218 -1.50 -15.46 13.72
N TYR A 219 -1.31 -16.39 14.65
CA TYR A 219 -2.41 -16.95 15.44
C TYR A 219 -2.45 -16.29 16.82
N LEU A 220 -3.39 -15.36 16.97
CA LEU A 220 -3.50 -14.51 18.15
C LEU A 220 -3.69 -15.29 19.46
N PRO A 221 -4.52 -16.36 19.56
CA PRO A 221 -4.73 -17.08 20.81
C PRO A 221 -3.45 -17.68 21.42
N TYR A 222 -2.50 -18.14 20.58
CA TYR A 222 -1.19 -18.64 21.04
C TYR A 222 -0.07 -17.59 20.92
N ARG A 223 -0.38 -16.38 20.44
CA ARG A 223 0.57 -15.29 20.22
C ARG A 223 1.84 -15.73 19.49
N ARG A 224 1.67 -16.37 18.33
CA ARG A 224 2.80 -16.87 17.54
C ARG A 224 2.56 -16.75 16.04
N VAL A 225 3.65 -16.60 15.31
CA VAL A 225 3.68 -16.78 13.86
C VAL A 225 3.51 -18.26 13.52
N MET A 226 2.61 -18.56 12.61
CA MET A 226 2.32 -19.91 12.12
C MET A 226 3.14 -20.23 10.87
N ARG A 227 3.23 -19.28 9.95
CA ARG A 227 4.04 -19.36 8.72
C ARG A 227 4.44 -17.97 8.26
N ASP A 228 5.53 -17.96 7.49
CA ASP A 228 5.98 -16.79 6.75
C ASP A 228 5.71 -16.98 5.25
N LEU A 229 5.16 -15.93 4.66
CA LEU A 229 4.79 -15.84 3.26
C LEU A 229 5.43 -14.58 2.64
N LEU A 230 5.22 -14.39 1.35
CA LEU A 230 5.52 -13.15 0.64
C LEU A 230 4.22 -12.45 0.27
N ASN A 231 4.20 -11.12 0.25
CA ASN A 231 2.98 -10.35 -0.02
C ASN A 231 2.23 -10.78 -1.30
N TYR A 232 2.96 -11.04 -2.40
CA TYR A 232 2.35 -11.46 -3.66
C TYR A 232 1.64 -12.83 -3.58
N SER A 233 1.86 -13.63 -2.52
CA SER A 233 1.22 -14.94 -2.37
C SER A 233 -0.30 -14.86 -2.30
N TRP A 234 -0.83 -13.68 -1.96
CA TRP A 234 -2.26 -13.40 -1.93
C TRP A 234 -2.82 -12.90 -3.27
N LEU A 235 -1.96 -12.61 -4.25
CA LEU A 235 -2.27 -11.96 -5.51
C LEU A 235 -2.29 -12.90 -6.73
N ASP A 236 -2.55 -14.20 -6.51
CA ASP A 236 -2.76 -15.23 -7.55
C ASP A 236 -1.64 -15.34 -8.61
N CYS A 237 -0.39 -15.19 -8.18
CA CYS A 237 0.80 -15.23 -9.04
C CYS A 237 1.41 -16.65 -9.20
N TYR A 238 0.58 -17.70 -9.17
CA TYR A 238 1.02 -19.11 -9.23
C TYR A 238 0.84 -19.72 -10.61
#